data_AF-A0A8T7J322-F1
#
_entry.id   AF-A0A8T7J322-F1
#
_cell.length_a   1.000
_cell.length_b   1.000
_cell.length_c   1.000
_cell.angle_alpha   90.00
_cell.angle_beta   90.00
_cell.angle_gamma   90.00
#
_symmetry.space_group_name_H-M   'P 1'
#
loop_
_entity.id
_entity.type
_entity.pdbx_description
1 polymer ?
#
loop_
_entity_poly.entity_id
_entity_poly.type
_entity_poly.pdbx_seq_one_letter_code
_entity_poly.pdbx_strand_id
1 'polypeptide(L)' 'MSLGVTFWGQIIFILAIVMAVVGYYLGQRKTQTPVLTAIVAFFSAFLPPIALVFLIALVLKNDIEPTI' A
#
# COMPACT_ATOMS: atom_id res chain seq x y z
N MET A 1 14.59 22.93 14.67
CA MET A 1 14.26 21.67 13.96
C MET A 1 14.63 20.51 14.86
N SER A 2 13.69 19.62 15.19
CA SER A 2 13.94 18.43 16.02
C SER A 2 14.27 17.25 15.10
N LEU A 3 15.51 16.76 15.16
CA LEU A 3 16.01 15.66 14.31
C LEU A 3 15.12 14.40 14.36
N GLY A 4 14.49 14.12 15.50
CA GLY A 4 13.61 12.96 15.67
C GLY A 4 12.34 13.02 14.81
N VAL A 5 11.64 14.16 14.78
CA VAL A 5 10.36 14.27 14.06
C VAL A 5 10.56 14.21 12.55
N THR A 6 11.63 14.83 12.05
CA THR A 6 11.97 14.83 10.63
C THR A 6 12.38 13.44 10.14
N PHE A 7 13.13 12.68 10.96
CA PHE A 7 13.54 11.31 10.64
C PHE A 7 12.34 10.35 10.56
N TRP A 8 11.44 10.39 11.56
CA TRP A 8 10.22 9.57 11.55
C TRP A 8 9.28 9.92 10.38
N GLY A 9 9.14 11.20 10.03
CA GLY A 9 8.35 11.63 8.88
C GLY A 9 8.89 11.11 7.55
N GLN A 10 10.21 11.07 7.38
CA GLN A 10 10.84 10.52 6.16
C GLN A 10 10.57 9.02 6.01
N ILE A 11 10.63 8.25 7.11
CA ILE A 11 10.34 6.81 7.08
C ILE A 11 8.90 6.56 6.63
N ILE A 12 7.93 7.27 7.22
CA ILE A 12 6.51 7.14 6.86
C ILE A 12 6.28 7.55 5.40
N PHE A 13 6.95 8.60 4.94
CA PHE A 13 6.82 9.07 3.55
C PHE A 13 7.36 8.05 2.54
N ILE A 14 8.53 7.46 2.80
CA ILE A 14 9.08 6.39 1.97
C ILE A 14 8.14 5.18 1.98
N LEU A 15 7.64 4.79 3.15
CA LEU A 15 6.69 3.68 3.28
C LEU A 15 5.40 3.95 2.51
N ALA A 16 4.90 5.18 2.50
CA ALA A 16 3.72 5.57 1.73
C ALA A 16 3.92 5.41 0.22
N ILE A 17 5.08 5.82 -0.31
CA ILE A 17 5.42 5.61 -1.73
C ILE A 17 5.51 4.12 -2.05
N VAL A 18 6.20 3.33 -1.21
CA VAL A 18 6.32 1.89 -1.40
C VAL A 18 4.94 1.22 -1.39
N MET A 19 4.10 1.58 -0.42
CA MET A 19 2.73 1.06 -0.32
C MET A 19 1.87 1.41 -1.53
N ALA A 20 2.00 2.63 -2.08
CA ALA A 20 1.28 3.01 -3.29
C ALA A 20 1.70 2.16 -4.50
N VAL A 21 3.00 1.97 -4.72
CA VAL A 21 3.52 1.17 -5.84
C VAL A 21 3.14 -0.30 -5.70
N VAL A 22 3.35 -0.88 -4.51
CA VAL A 22 3.03 -2.29 -4.22
C VAL A 22 1.52 -2.51 -4.29
N GLY A 23 0.72 -1.62 -3.70
CA GLY A 23 -0.74 -1.67 -3.74
C GLY A 23 -1.30 -1.55 -5.15
N TYR A 24 -0.70 -0.70 -6.00
CA TYR A 24 -1.08 -0.61 -7.41
C TYR A 24 -0.75 -1.89 -8.18
N TYR A 25 0.45 -2.45 -7.97
CA TYR A 25 0.90 -3.67 -8.65
C TYR A 25 0.05 -4.89 -8.25
N LEU A 26 -0.21 -5.08 -6.95
CA LEU A 26 -1.12 -6.12 -6.47
C LEU A 26 -2.55 -5.84 -6.93
N GLY A 27 -2.97 -4.57 -6.90
CA GLY A 27 -4.28 -4.14 -7.38
C GLY A 27 -4.53 -4.55 -8.83
N GLN A 28 -3.54 -4.42 -9.72
CA GLN A 28 -3.71 -4.81 -11.13
C GLN A 28 -3.93 -6.30 -11.34
N ARG A 29 -3.36 -7.13 -10.47
CA ARG A 29 -3.43 -8.60 -10.59
C ARG A 29 -4.59 -9.20 -9.81
N LYS A 30 -4.96 -8.55 -8.71
CA LYS A 30 -5.86 -9.12 -7.69
C LYS A 30 -7.14 -8.33 -7.51
N THR A 31 -7.30 -7.14 -8.08
CA THR A 31 -8.51 -6.31 -7.87
C THR A 31 -9.03 -5.73 -9.18
N GLN A 32 -10.32 -5.39 -9.25
CA GLN A 32 -10.88 -4.72 -10.43
C GLN A 32 -10.55 -3.22 -10.49
N THR A 33 -10.01 -2.64 -9.42
CA THR A 33 -9.79 -1.19 -9.29
C THR A 33 -8.39 -0.84 -8.76
N PRO A 34 -7.33 -1.07 -9.57
CA PRO A 34 -5.94 -0.91 -9.14
C PRO A 34 -5.58 0.48 -8.60
N VAL A 35 -6.19 1.53 -9.15
CA VAL A 35 -5.95 2.92 -8.72
C VAL A 35 -6.52 3.16 -7.31
N LEU A 36 -7.71 2.65 -7.01
CA LEU A 36 -8.30 2.77 -5.67
C LEU A 36 -7.49 1.97 -4.65
N THR A 37 -7.04 0.77 -5.01
CA THR A 37 -6.17 -0.04 -4.15
C THR A 37 -4.86 0.68 -3.80
N ALA A 38 -4.25 1.35 -4.77
CA ALA A 38 -3.03 2.14 -4.54
C ALA A 38 -3.26 3.34 -3.61
N ILE A 39 -4.37 4.06 -3.78
CA ILE A 39 -4.73 5.19 -2.92
C ILE A 39 -4.96 4.72 -1.48
N VAL A 40 -5.72 3.63 -1.28
CA VAL A 40 -5.96 3.06 0.05
C VAL A 40 -4.65 2.57 0.68
N ALA A 41 -3.79 1.91 -0.10
CA ALA A 41 -2.47 1.48 0.35
C ALA A 41 -1.60 2.68 0.81
N PHE A 42 -1.58 3.76 0.03
CA PHE A 42 -0.86 4.98 0.38
C PHE A 42 -1.32 5.58 1.71
N PHE A 43 -2.63 5.73 1.91
CA PHE A 43 -3.16 6.27 3.17
C PHE A 43 -2.94 5.32 4.35
N SER A 44 -2.94 4.00 4.11
CA SER A 44 -2.68 3.02 5.17
C SER A 44 -1.25 3.13 5.73
N ALA A 45 -0.29 3.70 4.98
CA ALA A 45 1.09 3.90 5.41
C ALA A 45 1.25 4.84 6.61
N PHE A 46 0.29 5.73 6.86
CA PHE A 46 0.28 6.59 8.05
C PHE A 46 0.21 5.79 9.34
N LEU A 47 -0.41 4.61 9.30
CA LEU A 47 -0.41 3.63 10.39
C LEU A 47 0.31 2.36 9.90
N PRO A 48 1.62 2.23 10.13
CA PRO A 48 2.41 1.10 9.63
C PRO A 48 1.81 -0.30 9.90
N PRO A 49 1.17 -0.58 11.06
CA PRO A 49 0.50 -1.85 11.28
C PRO A 49 -0.68 -2.10 10.33
N ILE A 50 -1.48 -1.08 10.02
CA ILE A 50 -2.62 -1.19 9.09
C ILE A 50 -2.12 -1.44 7.67
N ALA A 51 -1.06 -0.75 7.25
CA ALA A 51 -0.41 -0.97 5.96
C ALA A 51 0.01 -2.45 5.76
N LEU A 52 0.63 -3.04 6.77
CA LEU A 52 1.04 -4.45 6.72
C LEU A 52 -0.17 -5.40 6.64
N VAL A 53 -1.20 -5.18 7.47
CA VAL A 53 -2.42 -6.00 7.42
C VAL A 53 -3.10 -5.89 6.06
N PHE A 54 -3.17 -4.69 5.48
CA PHE A 54 -3.73 -4.46 4.16
C PHE A 54 -2.94 -5.18 3.05
N LEU A 55 -1.60 -5.12 3.10
CA LEU A 55 -0.75 -5.89 2.18
C LEU A 55 -0.94 -7.39 2.34
N ILE A 56 -0.99 -7.91 3.57
CA ILE A 56 -1.22 -9.34 3.81
C ILE A 56 -2.57 -9.75 3.19
N ALA A 57 -3.63 -8.97 3.43
CA ALA A 57 -4.95 -9.23 2.85
C ALA A 57 -4.92 -9.21 1.32
N LEU A 58 -4.21 -8.25 0.71
CA LEU A 58 -4.01 -8.20 -0.75
C LEU A 58 -3.19 -9.38 -1.26
N VAL A 59 -2.12 -9.79 -0.59
CA VAL A 59 -1.28 -10.93 -0.98
C VAL A 59 -2.07 -12.22 -0.95
N LEU A 60 -2.90 -12.40 0.09
CA LEU A 60 -3.74 -13.59 0.27
C LEU A 60 -4.95 -13.62 -0.67
N LYS A 61 -5.31 -12.49 -1.28
CA LYS A 61 -6.40 -12.43 -2.25
C LYS A 61 -6.02 -13.21 -3.51
N ASN A 62 -6.94 -14.02 -4.02
CA ASN A 62 -6.75 -14.70 -5.30
C ASN A 62 -6.71 -13.70 -6.45
N ASP A 63 -5.92 -14.02 -7.47
CA ASP A 63 -5.85 -13.26 -8.71
C ASP A 63 -7.22 -13.29 -9.41
N ILE A 64 -7.56 -12.20 -10.10
CA ILE A 64 -8.77 -12.17 -10.93
C ILE A 64 -8.46 -12.97 -12.21
N GLU A 65 -9.27 -14.01 -12.46
CA GLU A 65 -9.18 -14.76 -13.71
C GLU A 65 -9.48 -13.82 -14.90
N PRO A 66 -8.67 -13.84 -15.97
CA PRO A 66 -9.02 -13.13 -17.19
C PRO A 66 -10.32 -13.74 -17.70
N THR A 67 -11.40 -12.96 -17.76
CA THR A 67 -12.62 -13.38 -18.45
C THR A 67 -12.28 -13.54 -19.93
N ILE A 68 -12.17 -14.80 -20.38
CA ILE A 68 -12.01 -15.18 -21.80
C ILE A 68 -13.37 -15.12 -22.49
#